data_AF-A9A3S6-F1
#
_entry.id   AF-A9A3S6-F1
#
_cell.length_a   1.000
_cell.length_b   1.000
_cell.length_c   1.000
_cell.angle_alpha   90.00
_cell.angle_beta   90.00
_cell.angle_gamma   90.00
#
_symmetry.space_group_name_H-M   'P 1'
#
loop_
_entity.id
_entity.type
_entity.pdbx_description
1 polymer ?
#
loop_
_entity_poly.entity_id
_entity_poly.type
_entity_poly.pdbx_seq_one_letter_code
_entity_poly.pdbx_strand_id
1 'polypeptide(L)'
;MMLNYIVNTLNLVLIGIVVVLGVALMITLIQNQSLSNELQLDDTLRTAELIDTFKGKYSDREISEFYDSKGIPYKYSAKNGDTYVDLILEKDRIVLKAWSGDGDTLCVVSNPLPRDILDNCPLKW
;
A
#
# COMPACT_ATOMS: atom_id res chain seq x y z
N MET A 1 -29.37 13.75 56.43
CA MET A 1 -28.73 12.47 56.05
C MET A 1 -29.11 11.99 54.64
N MET A 2 -30.35 12.16 54.15
CA MET A 2 -30.75 11.73 52.80
C MET A 2 -29.97 12.39 51.64
N LEU A 3 -29.66 13.68 51.72
CA LEU A 3 -29.04 14.42 50.60
C LEU A 3 -27.60 13.94 50.28
N ASN A 4 -26.78 13.68 51.30
CA ASN A 4 -25.41 13.17 51.12
C ASN A 4 -25.39 11.76 50.51
N TYR A 5 -26.39 10.93 50.82
CA TYR A 5 -26.50 9.59 50.24
C TYR A 5 -26.75 9.67 48.73
N ILE A 6 -27.71 10.50 48.32
CA ILE A 6 -28.08 10.68 46.90
C ILE A 6 -26.90 11.23 46.09
N VAL A 7 -26.18 12.22 46.61
CA VAL A 7 -25.02 12.82 45.93
C VAL A 7 -23.88 11.82 45.77
N ASN A 8 -23.60 11.00 46.79
CA ASN A 8 -22.56 9.96 46.69
C ASN A 8 -22.92 8.87 45.67
N THR A 9 -24.18 8.45 45.62
CA THR A 9 -24.63 7.44 44.65
C THR A 9 -24.53 7.96 43.22
N LEU A 10 -24.89 9.23 42.98
CA LEU A 10 -24.76 9.88 41.66
C LEU A 10 -23.29 9.96 41.20
N ASN A 11 -22.38 10.34 42.09
CA ASN A 11 -20.95 10.40 41.77
C ASN A 11 -20.37 9.02 41.42
N LEU A 12 -20.77 7.97 42.14
CA LEU A 12 -20.36 6.58 41.86
C LEU A 12 -20.84 6.11 40.48
N VAL A 13 -22.08 6.43 40.12
CA VAL A 13 -22.64 6.09 38.79
C VAL A 13 -21.91 6.84 37.68
N LEU A 14 -21.61 8.13 37.87
CA LEU A 14 -20.84 8.94 36.93
C LEU A 14 -19.43 8.39 36.70
N ILE A 15 -18.72 7.99 37.76
CA ILE A 15 -17.40 7.36 37.66
C ILE A 15 -17.50 6.05 36.87
N GLY A 16 -18.52 5.22 37.16
CA GLY A 16 -18.75 3.98 36.44
C GLY A 16 -18.95 4.19 34.93
N ILE A 17 -19.75 5.20 34.54
CA ILE A 17 -19.98 5.55 33.13
C ILE A 17 -18.69 6.01 32.44
N VAL A 18 -17.89 6.86 33.11
CA VAL A 18 -16.62 7.35 32.55
C VAL A 18 -15.62 6.22 32.35
N VAL A 19 -15.54 5.27 33.28
CA VAL A 19 -14.64 4.10 33.16
C VAL A 19 -15.08 3.22 31.99
N VAL A 20 -16.38 2.92 31.86
CA VAL A 20 -16.89 2.08 30.76
C VAL A 20 -16.67 2.74 29.40
N LEU A 21 -16.95 4.05 29.27
CA LEU A 21 -16.69 4.79 28.04
C LEU A 21 -15.20 4.86 27.69
N GLY A 22 -14.33 5.07 28.69
CA GLY A 22 -12.89 5.11 28.49
C GLY A 22 -12.31 3.78 28.00
N VAL A 23 -12.77 2.66 28.55
CA VAL A 23 -12.35 1.32 28.11
C VAL A 23 -12.85 1.02 26.68
N ALA A 24 -14.10 1.39 26.36
CA ALA A 24 -14.64 1.21 25.01
C ALA A 24 -13.84 1.98 23.95
N LEU A 25 -13.46 3.23 24.24
CA LEU A 25 -12.63 4.06 23.35
C LEU A 25 -11.24 3.45 23.13
N MET A 26 -10.59 2.98 24.20
CA MET A 26 -9.28 2.32 24.12
C MET A 26 -9.34 1.06 23.24
N ILE A 27 -10.38 0.23 23.38
CA ILE A 27 -10.57 -0.96 22.54
C ILE A 27 -10.72 -0.57 21.06
N THR A 28 -11.55 0.43 20.75
CA THR A 28 -11.73 0.88 19.36
C THR A 28 -10.45 1.46 18.75
N LEU A 29 -9.64 2.19 19.52
CA LEU A 29 -8.35 2.73 19.06
C LEU A 29 -7.36 1.61 18.74
N ILE A 30 -7.26 0.60 19.61
CA ILE A 30 -6.37 -0.55 19.41
C ILE A 30 -6.79 -1.37 18.20
N GLN A 31 -8.09 -1.64 18.04
CA GLN A 31 -8.61 -2.37 16.88
C GLN A 31 -8.30 -1.65 15.56
N ASN A 32 -8.45 -0.32 15.53
CA ASN A 32 -8.19 0.46 14.32
C ASN A 32 -6.70 0.49 13.94
N GLN A 33 -5.80 0.56 14.94
CA GLN A 33 -4.36 0.48 14.70
C GLN A 33 -3.94 -0.90 14.18
N SER A 34 -4.49 -1.97 14.72
CA SER A 34 -4.20 -3.34 14.25
C SER A 34 -4.59 -3.50 12.79
N LEU A 35 -5.80 -3.09 12.42
CA LEU A 35 -6.30 -3.18 11.04
C LEU A 35 -5.45 -2.36 10.06
N SER A 36 -5.07 -1.13 10.46
CA SER A 36 -4.19 -0.28 9.64
C SER A 36 -2.81 -0.90 9.42
N ASN A 37 -2.26 -1.59 10.43
CA ASN A 37 -0.96 -2.24 10.33
C ASN A 37 -1.02 -3.50 9.45
N GLU A 38 -2.09 -4.30 9.57
CA GLU A 38 -2.32 -5.46 8.70
C GLU A 38 -2.48 -5.03 7.24
N LEU A 39 -3.23 -3.94 6.98
CA LEU A 39 -3.41 -3.40 5.63
C LEU A 39 -2.08 -2.92 5.03
N GLN A 40 -1.26 -2.20 5.79
CA GLN A 40 0.06 -1.74 5.33
C GLN A 40 1.03 -2.90 5.09
N LEU A 41 0.96 -3.97 5.90
CA LEU A 41 1.78 -5.16 5.74
C LEU A 41 1.38 -5.94 4.48
N ASP A 42 0.08 -6.09 4.20
CA ASP A 42 -0.44 -6.71 2.98
C ASP A 42 0.00 -5.95 1.72
N ASP A 43 -0.12 -4.63 1.71
CA ASP A 43 0.29 -3.81 0.57
C ASP A 43 1.80 -3.88 0.31
N THR A 44 2.61 -3.94 1.37
CA THR A 44 4.07 -4.07 1.26
C THR A 44 4.46 -5.44 0.69
N LEU A 45 3.85 -6.51 1.20
CA LEU A 45 4.11 -7.88 0.74
C LEU A 45 3.74 -8.04 -0.74
N ARG A 46 2.55 -7.56 -1.12
CA ARG A 46 2.06 -7.64 -2.50
C ARG A 46 2.89 -6.81 -3.48
N THR A 47 3.40 -5.66 -3.03
CA THR A 47 4.33 -4.85 -3.85
C THR A 47 5.65 -5.57 -4.05
N ALA A 48 6.19 -6.21 -2.99
CA ALA A 48 7.41 -7.01 -3.11
C ALA A 48 7.24 -8.20 -4.07
N GLU A 49 6.12 -8.92 -3.98
CA GLU A 49 5.78 -10.01 -4.92
C GLU A 49 5.67 -9.52 -6.36
N LEU A 50 5.06 -8.36 -6.58
CA LEU A 50 4.96 -7.75 -7.91
C LEU A 50 6.34 -7.40 -8.48
N ILE A 51 7.23 -6.82 -7.68
CA ILE A 51 8.59 -6.48 -8.10
C ILE A 51 9.36 -7.75 -8.46
N ASP A 52 9.27 -8.79 -7.64
CA ASP A 52 9.94 -10.07 -7.89
C ASP A 52 9.39 -10.73 -9.16
N THR A 53 8.07 -10.71 -9.34
CA THR A 53 7.41 -11.19 -10.56
C THR A 53 7.84 -10.40 -11.80
N PHE A 54 7.97 -9.08 -11.70
CA PHE A 54 8.48 -8.24 -12.78
C PHE A 54 9.92 -8.63 -13.16
N LYS A 55 10.79 -8.76 -12.15
CA LYS A 55 12.20 -9.14 -12.36
C LYS A 55 12.32 -10.55 -12.96
N GLY A 56 11.47 -11.48 -12.53
CA GLY A 56 11.40 -12.82 -13.11
C GLY A 56 10.90 -12.81 -14.56
N LYS A 57 9.80 -12.10 -14.84
CA LYS A 57 9.17 -12.01 -16.17
C LYS A 57 10.08 -11.37 -17.22
N TYR A 58 10.92 -10.43 -16.81
CA TYR A 58 11.87 -9.72 -17.67
C TYR A 58 13.34 -10.08 -17.36
N SER A 59 13.60 -11.28 -16.82
CA SER A 59 14.95 -11.71 -16.42
C SER A 59 15.94 -11.86 -17.58
N ASP A 60 15.44 -11.98 -18.81
CA ASP A 60 16.21 -11.96 -20.05
C ASP A 60 16.69 -10.56 -20.46
N ARG A 61 16.26 -9.52 -19.73
CA ARG A 61 16.49 -8.11 -20.04
C ARG A 61 17.46 -7.45 -19.05
N GLU A 62 18.06 -6.35 -19.48
CA GLU A 62 18.81 -5.48 -18.56
C GLU A 62 17.81 -4.73 -17.67
N ILE A 63 17.88 -4.96 -16.36
CA ILE A 63 17.00 -4.33 -15.37
C ILE A 63 17.76 -3.24 -14.61
N SER A 64 17.23 -2.02 -14.65
CA SER A 64 17.73 -0.86 -13.90
C SER A 64 16.72 -0.42 -12.83
N GLU A 65 17.22 -0.13 -11.63
CA GLU A 65 16.44 0.42 -10.51
C GLU A 65 16.67 1.92 -10.35
N PHE A 66 15.60 2.67 -10.08
CA PHE A 66 15.67 4.10 -9.84
C PHE A 66 15.11 4.41 -8.45
N TYR A 67 15.89 5.18 -7.70
CA TYR A 67 15.61 5.49 -6.30
C TYR A 67 15.12 6.93 -6.15
N ASP A 68 14.23 7.15 -5.18
CA ASP A 68 13.77 8.47 -4.80
C ASP A 68 14.82 9.20 -3.94
N SER A 69 14.50 10.42 -3.48
CA SER A 69 15.39 11.21 -2.62
C SER A 69 15.64 10.59 -1.23
N LYS A 70 14.88 9.56 -0.86
CA LYS A 70 15.03 8.81 0.40
C LYS A 70 15.75 7.48 0.22
N GLY A 71 16.18 7.15 -1.00
CA GLY A 71 16.85 5.90 -1.33
C GLY A 71 15.89 4.71 -1.47
N ILE A 72 14.60 4.95 -1.67
CA ILE A 72 13.60 3.90 -1.88
C ILE A 72 13.40 3.71 -3.39
N PRO A 73 13.51 2.48 -3.93
CA PRO A 73 13.29 2.24 -5.35
C PRO A 73 11.82 2.50 -5.69
N TYR A 74 11.58 3.41 -6.63
CA TYR A 74 10.23 3.77 -7.09
C TYR A 74 9.99 3.34 -8.54
N LYS A 75 11.03 2.95 -9.28
CA LYS A 75 10.89 2.53 -10.67
C LYS A 75 11.88 1.43 -11.03
N TYR A 76 11.40 0.45 -11.76
CA TYR A 76 12.16 -0.66 -12.34
C TYR A 76 12.00 -0.63 -13.85
N SER A 77 13.08 -0.53 -14.58
CA SER A 77 13.07 -0.48 -16.05
C SER A 77 13.75 -1.70 -16.62
N ALA A 78 13.05 -2.45 -17.48
CA ALA A 78 13.57 -3.60 -18.18
C ALA A 78 13.75 -3.28 -19.67
N LYS A 79 14.99 -3.35 -20.16
CA LYS A 79 15.36 -2.99 -21.53
C LYS A 79 15.79 -4.22 -22.33
N ASN A 80 15.25 -4.35 -23.55
CA ASN A 80 15.74 -5.29 -24.56
C ASN A 80 15.79 -4.60 -25.92
N GLY A 81 17.01 -4.39 -26.46
CA GLY A 81 17.22 -3.60 -27.66
C GLY A 81 16.64 -2.20 -27.52
N ASP A 82 15.74 -1.84 -28.43
CA ASP A 82 15.02 -0.57 -28.44
C ASP A 82 13.66 -0.66 -27.73
N THR A 83 13.36 -1.72 -26.98
CA THR A 83 12.09 -1.81 -26.23
C THR A 83 12.33 -1.69 -24.74
N TYR A 84 11.51 -0.86 -24.09
CA TYR A 84 11.59 -0.55 -22.67
C TYR A 84 10.27 -0.89 -21.98
N VAL A 85 10.36 -1.41 -20.77
CA VAL A 85 9.21 -1.63 -19.89
C VAL A 85 9.54 -1.09 -18.51
N ASP A 86 8.80 -0.08 -18.07
CA ASP A 86 8.95 0.56 -16.77
C ASP A 86 7.79 0.16 -15.86
N LEU A 87 8.12 -0.40 -14.70
CA LEU A 87 7.23 -0.54 -13.55
C LEU A 87 7.49 0.61 -12.59
N ILE A 88 6.51 1.47 -12.38
CA ILE A 88 6.56 2.66 -11.52
C ILE A 88 5.65 2.45 -10.33
N LEU A 89 6.19 2.61 -9.13
CA LEU A 89 5.51 2.54 -7.85
C LEU A 89 5.18 3.96 -7.40
N GLU A 90 3.95 4.41 -7.64
CA GLU A 90 3.45 5.67 -7.11
C GLU A 90 2.80 5.46 -5.74
N LYS A 91 2.51 6.56 -5.05
CA LYS A 91 1.98 6.52 -3.67
C LYS A 91 0.61 5.82 -3.58
N ASP A 92 -0.21 5.95 -4.61
CA ASP A 92 -1.62 5.53 -4.64
C ASP A 92 -1.92 4.50 -5.74
N ARG A 93 -0.93 4.14 -6.55
CA ARG A 93 -1.09 3.25 -7.69
C ARG A 93 0.24 2.72 -8.21
N ILE A 94 0.13 1.71 -9.04
CA ILE A 94 1.25 1.15 -9.79
C ILE A 94 0.98 1.40 -11.27
N VAL A 95 2.03 1.77 -12.00
CA VAL A 95 1.99 2.03 -13.43
C VAL A 95 2.97 1.11 -14.13
N LEU A 96 2.49 0.37 -15.12
CA LEU A 96 3.33 -0.36 -16.06
C LEU A 96 3.27 0.36 -17.40
N LYS A 97 4.42 0.79 -17.92
CA LYS A 97 4.50 1.54 -19.16
C LYS A 97 5.53 0.88 -20.06
N ALA A 98 5.17 0.61 -21.31
CA ALA A 98 6.09 0.09 -22.31
C ALA A 98 6.19 1.01 -23.52
N TRP A 99 7.40 1.16 -24.05
CA TRP A 99 7.67 2.03 -25.21
C TRP A 99 8.83 1.52 -26.06
N SER A 100 8.87 1.98 -27.31
CA SER A 100 9.99 1.77 -28.22
C SER A 100 11.04 2.90 -28.11
N GLY A 101 12.23 2.67 -28.63
CA GLY A 101 13.35 3.61 -28.66
C GLY A 101 13.07 4.83 -29.52
N ASP A 102 12.12 4.71 -30.46
CA ASP A 102 11.59 5.80 -31.28
C ASP A 102 10.66 6.73 -30.48
N GLY A 103 10.31 6.35 -29.24
CA GLY A 103 9.45 7.10 -28.34
C GLY A 103 7.97 6.71 -28.38
N ASP A 104 7.60 5.75 -29.23
CA ASP A 104 6.21 5.29 -29.33
C ASP A 104 5.81 4.52 -28.08
N THR A 105 4.72 4.96 -27.46
CA THR A 105 4.15 4.26 -26.31
C THR A 105 3.38 3.04 -26.81
N LEU A 106 3.88 1.85 -26.46
CA LEU A 106 3.29 0.58 -26.86
C LEU A 106 2.12 0.21 -25.94
N CYS A 107 2.21 0.58 -24.66
CA CYS A 107 1.22 0.23 -23.66
C CYS A 107 1.39 1.04 -22.38
N VAL A 108 0.28 1.40 -21.75
CA VAL A 108 0.24 1.97 -20.40
C VAL A 108 -0.89 1.31 -19.62
N VAL A 109 -0.57 0.71 -18.49
CA VAL A 109 -1.55 0.19 -17.54
C VAL A 109 -1.30 0.89 -16.21
N SER A 110 -2.37 1.36 -15.58
CA SER A 110 -2.31 2.02 -14.28
C SER A 110 -3.43 1.46 -13.41
N ASN A 111 -3.07 0.94 -12.24
CA ASN A 111 -4.03 0.32 -11.34
C ASN A 111 -3.71 0.68 -9.88
N PRO A 112 -4.72 1.04 -9.06
CA PRO A 112 -4.53 1.19 -7.61
C PRO A 112 -4.06 -0.09 -6.92
N LEU A 113 -4.27 -1.27 -7.53
CA LEU A 113 -3.84 -2.55 -6.98
C LEU A 113 -2.84 -3.28 -7.90
N PRO A 114 -1.82 -3.95 -7.35
CA PRO A 114 -0.76 -4.64 -8.10
C PRO A 114 -1.22 -5.83 -8.97
N ARG A 115 -2.46 -6.32 -8.80
CA ARG A 115 -2.89 -7.58 -9.42
C ARG A 115 -2.94 -7.47 -10.95
N ASP A 116 -2.28 -8.42 -11.59
CA ASP A 116 -2.31 -8.72 -13.02
C ASP A 116 -1.86 -7.57 -13.94
N ILE A 117 -1.23 -6.52 -13.41
CA ILE A 117 -0.78 -5.38 -14.23
C ILE A 117 0.25 -5.81 -15.28
N LEU A 118 1.06 -6.83 -14.96
CA LEU A 118 2.07 -7.41 -15.83
C LEU A 118 1.48 -8.15 -17.03
N ASP A 119 0.24 -8.63 -16.95
CA ASP A 119 -0.41 -9.41 -18.01
C ASP A 119 -1.31 -8.55 -18.90
N ASN A 120 -1.66 -7.35 -18.44
CA ASN A 120 -2.49 -6.40 -19.16
C ASN A 120 -1.73 -5.54 -20.18
N CYS A 121 -0.45 -5.83 -20.38
CA CYS A 121 0.38 -5.17 -21.37
C CYS A 121 0.75 -6.17 -22.46
N PRO A 122 -0.06 -6.28 -23.54
CA PRO A 122 0.23 -7.16 -24.64
C PRO A 122 1.34 -6.54 -25.50
N LEU A 123 2.55 -6.52 -24.96
CA LEU A 123 3.72 -6.53 -25.82
C LEU A 123 3.59 -7.84 -26.60
N LYS A 124 3.20 -7.77 -27.87
CA LYS A 124 3.41 -8.89 -28.77
C LYS A 124 4.90 -8.92 -29.01
N TRP A 125 5.54 -9.90 -28.39
CA TRP A 125 6.96 -10.22 -28.53
C TRP A 125 7.19 -10.83 -29.90
#